data_AF-A0A8H4PUE5-F1
#
_entry.id   AF-A0A8H4PUE5-F1
#
_cell.length_a   1.000
_cell.length_b   1.000
_cell.length_c   1.000
_cell.angle_alpha   90.00
_cell.angle_beta   90.00
_cell.angle_gamma   90.00
#
_symmetry.space_group_name_H-M   'P 1'
#
loop_
_entity.id
_entity.type
_entity.pdbx_description
1 polymer ?
#
loop_
_entity_poly.entity_id
_entity_poly.type
_entity_poly.pdbx_seq_one_letter_code
_entity_poly.pdbx_strand_id
1 'polypeptide(L)' 'MSLGSQIYSAIFRKNYAMLAAVFGAGFAFEMGFNSSMNRVWDSHNRGRQWKDIRSKYAEKAEEDDE' A
#
# COMPACT_ATOMS: atom_id res chain seq x y z
N MET A 1 -32.14 14.24 3.31
CA MET A 1 -30.77 14.81 3.25
C MET A 1 -29.94 13.97 2.29
N SER A 2 -29.02 14.56 1.53
CA SER A 2 -28.10 13.77 0.68
C SER A 2 -26.98 13.14 1.50
N LEU A 3 -26.37 12.08 0.98
CA LEU A 3 -25.19 11.46 1.59
C LEU A 3 -24.04 12.48 1.80
N GLY A 4 -23.84 13.37 0.82
CA GLY A 4 -22.85 14.45 0.94
C GLY A 4 -23.14 15.41 2.10
N SER A 5 -24.42 15.75 2.31
CA SER A 5 -24.84 16.58 3.44
C SER A 5 -24.61 15.88 4.78
N GLN A 6 -24.81 14.56 4.85
CA GLN A 6 -24.57 13.77 6.05
C GLN A 6 -23.07 13.72 6.38
N ILE A 7 -22.22 13.39 5.39
CA ILE A 7 -20.76 13.34 5.54
C ILE A 7 -20.21 14.71 5.95
N TYR A 8 -20.68 15.79 5.32
CA TYR A 8 -20.26 17.15 5.70
C TYR A 8 -20.60 17.45 7.16
N SER A 9 -21.85 17.18 7.56
CA SER A 9 -22.30 17.47 8.92
C SER A 9 -21.57 16.64 9.99
N ALA A 10 -21.22 15.39 9.69
CA ALA A 10 -20.58 14.46 10.61
C ALA A 10 -19.08 14.68 10.76
N ILE A 11 -18.38 15.02 9.67
CA ILE A 11 -16.91 14.94 9.62
C ILE A 11 -16.26 16.28 9.24
N PHE A 12 -16.85 17.04 8.32
CA PHE A 12 -16.21 18.24 7.75
C PHE A 12 -16.69 19.57 8.33
N ARG A 13 -17.77 19.58 9.14
CA ARG A 13 -18.33 20.81 9.72
C ARG A 13 -17.47 21.41 10.86
N LYS A 14 -16.65 20.61 11.52
CA LYS A 14 -15.81 21.03 12.66
C LYS A 14 -14.34 20.81 12.32
N ASN A 15 -13.51 21.86 12.46
CA ASN A 15 -12.10 21.81 12.04
C ASN A 15 -11.31 20.67 12.69
N TYR A 16 -11.46 20.44 14.01
CA TYR A 16 -10.74 19.36 14.67
C TYR A 16 -11.17 17.96 14.18
N ALA A 17 -12.48 17.75 13.95
CA ALA A 17 -13.02 16.49 13.44
C ALA A 17 -12.57 16.25 11.99
N MET A 18 -12.55 17.31 11.17
CA MET A 18 -12.01 17.28 9.82
C MET A 18 -10.54 16.88 9.82
N LEU A 19 -9.71 17.51 10.66
CA LEU A 19 -8.28 17.20 10.75
C LEU A 19 -8.04 15.75 11.16
N ALA A 20 -8.75 15.26 12.19
CA ALA A 20 -8.66 13.88 12.62
C ALA A 20 -9.05 12.90 11.50
N ALA A 21 -10.12 13.20 10.77
CA ALA A 21 -10.59 12.36 9.67
C ALA A 21 -9.64 12.34 8.48
N VAL A 22 -9.11 13.50 8.07
CA VAL A 22 -8.17 13.59 6.95
C VAL A 22 -6.87 12.87 7.28
N PHE A 23 -6.31 13.06 8.48
CA PHE A 23 -5.10 12.35 8.89
C PHE A 23 -5.34 10.85 9.06
N GLY A 24 -6.44 10.45 9.72
CA GLY A 24 -6.79 9.04 9.86
C GLY A 24 -7.01 8.34 8.52
N ALA A 25 -7.71 9.00 7.59
CA ALA A 25 -7.91 8.51 6.23
C ALA A 25 -6.58 8.42 5.48
N GLY A 26 -5.67 9.39 5.64
CA GLY A 26 -4.33 9.36 5.06
C GLY A 26 -3.56 8.11 5.46
N PHE A 27 -3.47 7.80 6.75
CA PHE A 27 -2.79 6.59 7.24
C PHE A 27 -3.44 5.30 6.75
N ALA A 28 -4.78 5.21 6.83
CA ALA A 28 -5.51 4.03 6.37
C ALA A 28 -5.34 3.81 4.86
N PHE A 29 -5.39 4.91 4.10
CA PHE A 29 -5.18 4.88 2.65
C PHE A 29 -3.76 4.47 2.30
N GLU A 30 -2.74 5.04 2.93
CA GLU A 30 -1.34 4.68 2.67
C GLU A 30 -1.10 3.18 2.87
N MET A 31 -1.54 2.62 4.00
CA MET A 31 -1.39 1.19 4.28
C MET A 31 -2.11 0.31 3.24
N GLY A 32 -3.37 0.62 2.96
CA GLY A 32 -4.17 -0.13 2.00
C GLY A 32 -3.65 -0.02 0.57
N PHE A 33 -3.29 1.20 0.16
CA PHE A 33 -2.81 1.51 -1.18
C PHE A 33 -1.46 0.87 -1.46
N ASN A 34 -0.47 1.04 -0.57
CA ASN A 34 0.85 0.43 -0.73
C ASN A 34 0.76 -1.10 -0.81
N SER A 35 -0.01 -1.73 0.09
CA SER A 35 -0.20 -3.18 0.09
C SER A 35 -0.87 -3.66 -1.20
N SER A 36 -1.89 -2.96 -1.67
CA SER A 36 -2.63 -3.32 -2.89
C SER A 36 -1.76 -3.13 -4.13
N MET A 37 -1.03 -2.03 -4.22
CA MET A 37 -0.22 -1.71 -5.39
C MET A 37 1.02 -2.57 -5.49
N ASN A 38 1.63 -2.95 -4.36
CA ASN A 38 2.66 -3.98 -4.34
C ASN A 38 2.13 -5.31 -4.91
N ARG A 39 0.93 -5.76 -4.51
CA ARG A 39 0.35 -7.00 -5.06
C ARG A 39 0.10 -6.92 -6.56
N VAL A 40 -0.42 -5.79 -7.05
CA VAL A 40 -0.64 -5.59 -8.48
C VAL A 40 0.68 -5.63 -9.23
N TRP A 41 1.70 -4.91 -8.74
CA TRP A 41 3.03 -4.91 -9.33
C TRP A 41 3.66 -6.30 -9.36
N ASP A 42 3.59 -7.00 -8.23
CA ASP A 42 4.14 -8.35 -8.05
C ASP A 42 3.49 -9.35 -8.99
N SER A 43 2.16 -9.26 -9.16
CA SER A 43 1.43 -10.13 -10.06
C SER A 43 1.78 -9.85 -11.51
N HIS A 44 1.93 -8.58 -11.89
CA HIS A 44 2.24 -8.20 -13.27
C HIS A 44 3.68 -8.55 -13.65
N ASN A 45 4.62 -8.47 -12.71
CA ASN A 45 6.05 -8.70 -12.94
C ASN A 45 6.54 -10.06 -12.46
N ARG A 46 5.65 -11.02 -12.22
CA ARG A 46 5.98 -12.34 -11.72
C ARG A 46 7.03 -13.03 -12.59
N GLY A 47 8.04 -13.62 -11.94
CA GLY A 47 9.15 -14.32 -12.59
C GLY A 47 10.25 -13.40 -13.14
N ARG A 48 10.09 -12.08 -13.00
CA ARG A 48 11.09 -11.08 -13.40
C ARG A 48 11.68 -10.31 -12.22
N GLN A 49 11.05 -10.40 -11.06
CA GLN A 49 11.51 -9.66 -9.88
C GLN A 49 12.67 -10.38 -9.23
N TRP A 50 13.57 -9.63 -8.60
CA TRP A 50 14.70 -10.20 -7.88
C TRP A 50 14.26 -11.28 -6.88
N LYS A 51 13.19 -11.02 -6.10
CA LYS A 51 12.63 -12.02 -5.16
C LYS A 51 12.18 -13.33 -5.82
N ASP A 52 11.85 -13.31 -7.12
CA ASP A 52 11.41 -14.49 -7.87
C ASP A 52 12.61 -15.27 -8.45
N ILE A 53 13.73 -14.60 -8.72
CA ILE A 53 14.89 -15.19 -9.43
C ILE A 53 16.15 -15.32 -8.56
N ARG A 54 16.16 -14.75 -7.34
CA ARG A 54 17.33 -14.67 -6.48
C ARG A 54 17.97 -16.01 -6.19
N SER A 55 17.17 -17.06 -5.93
CA SER A 55 17.71 -18.39 -5.58
C SER A 55 18.68 -18.91 -6.64
N LYS A 56 18.41 -18.66 -7.93
CA LYS A 56 19.26 -19.07 -9.05
C LYS A 56 20.66 -18.47 -9.05
N TYR A 57 20.86 -17.36 -8.36
CA TYR A 57 22.13 -16.63 -8.36
C TYR A 57 22.81 -16.64 -7.00
N ALA A 58 22.04 -16.70 -5.91
CA ALA A 58 22.60 -16.79 -4.56
C ALA A 58 23.20 -18.17 -4.30
N GLU A 59 22.53 -19.25 -4.69
CA GLU A 59 23.07 -20.62 -4.55
C GLU A 59 24.30 -20.81 -5.44
N LYS A 60 24.29 -20.25 -6.64
CA LYS A 60 25.41 -20.34 -7.58
C LYS A 60 26.66 -19.60 -7.10
N ALA A 61 26.49 -18.50 -6.37
CA ALA A 61 27.60 -17.80 -5.74
C ALA A 61 28.19 -18.59 -4.55
N GLU A 62 27.36 -19.32 -3.81
CA GLU A 62 27.82 -20.20 -2.72
C GLU A 62 28.56 -21.43 -3.26
N GLU A 63 28.13 -22.00 -4.39
CA GLU A 63 28.83 -23.10 -5.08
C GLU A 63 30.17 -22.69 -5.73
N ASP A 64 30.29 -21.45 -6.22
CA ASP A 64 31.55 -20.95 -6.82
C ASP A 64 32.61 -20.57 -5.76
N ASP A 65 32.21 -20.38 -4.50
CA ASP A 65 33.08 -20.01 -3.36
C ASP A 65 33.58 -21.23 -2.53
N GLU A 66 33.08 -22.45 -2.79
CA GLU A 66 33.58 -23.75 -2.25
C GLU A 66 34.55 -24.45 -3.22
#